data_AF-A0A0K2ZQU4-F1
#
_entry.id   AF-A0A0K2ZQU4-F1
#
_cell.length_a   1.000
_cell.length_b   1.000
_cell.length_c   1.000
_cell.angle_alpha   90.00
_cell.angle_beta   90.00
_cell.angle_gamma   90.00
#
_symmetry.space_group_name_H-M   'P 1'
#
loop_
_entity.id
_entity.type
_entity.pdbx_description
1 polymer ?
#
loop_
_entity_poly.entity_id
_entity_poly.type
_entity_poly.pdbx_seq_one_letter_code
_entity_poly.pdbx_strand_id
1 'polypeptide(L)'
;MQMGLDKDTASARISRYESGAMSISLESLFELAKALEVPPAFLLASTPGMADAILALGEQSQSRQDQLAKVLVSLSKMEPKARAEWVHSLLPPNSQD
;
A
#
# COMPACT_ATOMS: atom_id res chain seq x y z
N MET A 1 15.09 -17.72 -8.85
CA MET A 1 14.47 -17.87 -10.17
C MET A 1 13.72 -16.58 -10.45
N GLN A 2 14.30 -15.73 -11.30
CA GLN A 2 13.63 -14.57 -11.88
C GLN A 2 12.37 -15.08 -12.57
N MET A 3 11.22 -14.40 -12.44
CA MET A 3 10.04 -14.71 -13.25
C MET A 3 10.49 -15.05 -14.66
N GLY A 4 10.06 -16.20 -15.20
CA GLY A 4 10.46 -16.73 -16.50
C GLY A 4 10.12 -15.78 -17.64
N LEU A 5 10.87 -14.70 -17.75
CA LEU A 5 10.70 -13.58 -18.63
C LEU A 5 12.05 -13.38 -19.30
N ASP A 6 12.05 -13.62 -20.60
CA ASP A 6 13.15 -13.28 -21.47
C ASP A 6 13.51 -11.80 -21.28
N LYS A 7 14.78 -11.52 -20.96
CA LYS A 7 15.24 -10.22 -20.40
C LYS A 7 14.87 -9.02 -21.27
N ASP A 8 14.66 -9.24 -22.56
CA ASP A 8 14.37 -8.19 -23.54
C ASP A 8 12.88 -7.80 -23.61
N THR A 9 11.97 -8.61 -23.09
CA THR A 9 10.50 -8.34 -23.13
C THR A 9 9.92 -7.88 -21.80
N ALA A 10 10.66 -8.00 -20.70
CA ALA A 10 10.20 -7.62 -19.37
C ALA A 10 9.93 -6.12 -19.24
N SER A 11 10.83 -5.27 -19.75
CA SER A 11 10.70 -3.80 -19.64
C SER A 11 9.52 -3.25 -20.45
N ALA A 12 9.29 -3.79 -21.65
CA ALA A 12 8.18 -3.40 -22.51
C ALA A 12 6.81 -3.80 -21.93
N ARG A 13 6.75 -4.94 -21.21
CA ARG A 13 5.54 -5.40 -20.53
C ARG A 13 5.23 -4.59 -19.28
N ILE A 14 6.23 -4.28 -18.47
CA ILE A 14 6.08 -3.44 -17.27
C ILE A 14 5.53 -2.06 -17.65
N SER A 15 6.10 -1.43 -18.68
CA SER A 15 5.64 -0.12 -19.18
C SER A 15 4.17 -0.12 -19.62
N ARG A 16 3.66 -1.25 -20.16
CA ARG A 16 2.24 -1.39 -20.54
C ARG A 16 1.31 -1.65 -19.36
N TYR A 17 1.79 -2.26 -18.28
CA TYR A 17 1.03 -2.37 -17.03
C TYR A 17 0.94 -1.01 -16.34
N GLU A 18 2.04 -0.25 -16.31
CA GLU A 18 2.06 1.12 -15.78
C GLU A 18 1.14 2.06 -16.56
N SER A 19 1.05 1.89 -17.89
CA SER A 19 0.18 2.71 -18.74
C SER A 19 -1.29 2.26 -18.75
N GLY A 20 -1.65 1.18 -18.05
CA GLY A 20 -2.99 0.58 -18.09
C GLY A 20 -3.40 0.01 -19.45
N ALA A 21 -2.46 -0.13 -20.40
CA ALA A 21 -2.75 -0.56 -21.78
C ALA A 21 -2.89 -2.09 -21.92
N MET A 22 -2.53 -2.85 -20.88
CA MET A 22 -2.74 -4.29 -20.78
C MET A 22 -3.29 -4.65 -19.40
N SER A 23 -4.29 -5.51 -19.35
CA SER A 23 -4.74 -6.11 -18.09
C SER A 23 -3.66 -7.06 -17.57
N ILE A 24 -3.22 -6.84 -16.34
CA ILE A 24 -2.41 -7.80 -15.59
C ILE A 24 -3.34 -8.89 -15.04
N SER A 25 -2.93 -10.15 -15.10
CA SER A 25 -3.66 -11.19 -14.37
C SER A 25 -3.42 -11.03 -12.87
N LEU A 26 -4.38 -11.45 -12.04
CA LEU A 26 -4.23 -11.40 -10.58
C LEU A 26 -3.00 -12.21 -10.13
N GLU A 27 -2.70 -13.32 -10.79
CA GLU A 27 -1.49 -14.13 -10.56
C GLU A 27 -0.21 -13.35 -10.85
N SER A 28 -0.15 -12.64 -11.99
CA SER A 28 1.01 -11.80 -12.31
C SER A 28 1.17 -10.64 -11.34
N LEU A 29 0.07 -10.10 -10.80
CA LEU A 29 0.10 -9.06 -9.77
C LEU A 29 0.69 -9.58 -8.46
N PHE A 30 0.32 -10.79 -8.04
CA PHE A 30 0.90 -11.42 -6.85
C PHE A 30 2.39 -11.69 -7.01
N GLU A 31 2.81 -12.20 -8.16
CA GLU A 31 4.23 -12.40 -8.46
C GLU A 31 4.98 -11.06 -8.47
N LEU A 32 4.38 -9.99 -9.00
CA LEU A 32 4.99 -8.65 -9.00
C LEU A 32 5.16 -8.11 -7.59
N ALA A 33 4.12 -8.22 -6.75
CA ALA A 33 4.16 -7.80 -5.36
C ALA A 33 5.26 -8.54 -4.58
N LYS A 34 5.39 -9.86 -4.82
CA LYS A 34 6.45 -10.68 -4.24
C LYS A 34 7.85 -10.24 -4.69
N ALA A 35 8.01 -9.92 -5.97
CA ALA A 35 9.29 -9.44 -6.51
C ALA A 35 9.69 -8.06 -5.95
N LEU A 36 8.70 -7.24 -5.58
CA LEU A 36 8.89 -5.93 -4.95
C LEU A 36 8.95 -5.99 -3.42
N GLU A 37 8.77 -7.18 -2.83
CA GLU A 37 8.70 -7.39 -1.37
C GLU A 37 7.63 -6.52 -0.66
N VAL A 38 6.51 -6.27 -1.34
CA VAL A 38 5.38 -5.48 -0.82
C VAL A 38 4.12 -6.32 -0.69
N PRO A 39 3.17 -5.95 0.20
CA PRO A 39 1.85 -6.57 0.23
C PRO A 39 1.14 -6.38 -1.12
N PRO A 40 0.47 -7.40 -1.69
CA PRO A 40 -0.22 -7.28 -2.98
C PRO A 40 -1.27 -6.16 -3.02
N ALA A 41 -1.89 -5.86 -1.88
CA ALA A 41 -2.85 -4.76 -1.75
C ALA A 41 -2.23 -3.37 -2.02
N PHE A 42 -0.91 -3.21 -1.84
CA PHE A 42 -0.19 -1.97 -2.14
C PHE A 42 -0.34 -1.59 -3.62
N LEU A 43 -0.23 -2.56 -4.52
CA LEU A 43 -0.33 -2.35 -5.97
C LEU A 43 -1.76 -2.00 -6.43
N LEU A 44 -2.76 -2.19 -5.56
CA LEU A 44 -4.17 -1.93 -5.82
C LEU A 44 -4.70 -0.70 -5.07
N ALA A 45 -3.86 -0.05 -4.26
CA ALA A 45 -4.25 1.12 -3.49
C ALA A 45 -4.65 2.28 -4.41
N SER A 46 -5.83 2.85 -4.19
CA SER A 46 -6.36 3.90 -5.06
C SER A 46 -5.78 5.29 -4.80
N THR A 47 -5.08 5.47 -3.67
CA THR A 47 -4.44 6.74 -3.31
C THR A 47 -3.05 6.48 -2.69
N PRO A 48 -2.11 7.43 -2.79
CA PRO A 48 -0.81 7.33 -2.13
C PRO A 48 -0.94 7.05 -0.62
N GLY A 49 -1.83 7.76 0.08
CA GLY A 49 -2.03 7.56 1.51
C GLY A 49 -2.56 6.16 1.89
N MET A 50 -3.36 5.52 1.02
CA MET A 50 -3.74 4.11 1.22
C MET A 50 -2.56 3.17 0.99
N ALA A 51 -1.73 3.47 0.00
CA ALA A 51 -0.54 2.68 -0.32
C ALA A 51 0.46 2.73 0.85
N ASP A 52 0.73 3.93 1.38
CA ASP A 52 1.59 4.15 2.54
C ASP A 52 1.07 3.41 3.78
N ALA A 53 -0.24 3.48 4.04
CA ALA A 53 -0.85 2.76 5.16
C ALA A 53 -0.72 1.24 5.03
N ILE A 54 -0.88 0.70 3.81
CA ILE A 54 -0.74 -0.74 3.54
C ILE A 54 0.72 -1.19 3.74
N LEU A 55 1.70 -0.42 3.24
CA LEU A 55 3.12 -0.71 3.47
C LEU A 55 3.46 -0.69 4.96
N ALA A 56 3.10 0.40 5.65
CA ALA A 56 3.40 0.58 7.06
C ALA A 56 2.81 -0.54 7.93
N LEU A 57 1.62 -1.05 7.59
CA LEU A 57 1.04 -2.23 8.24
C LEU A 57 1.78 -3.52 7.87
N GLY A 58 2.13 -3.71 6.59
CA GLY A 58 2.81 -4.90 6.10
C GLY A 58 4.16 -5.19 6.77
N GLU A 59 4.87 -4.15 7.21
CA GLU A 59 6.14 -4.26 7.94
C GLU A 59 6.00 -4.73 9.39
N GLN A 60 4.77 -4.71 9.94
CA GLN A 60 4.53 -5.05 11.34
C GLN A 60 4.25 -6.55 11.53
N SER A 61 4.51 -7.05 12.74
CA SER A 61 4.04 -8.39 13.13
C SER A 61 2.51 -8.46 13.15
N GLN A 62 1.94 -9.65 12.98
CA GLN A 62 0.48 -9.85 12.95
C GLN A 62 -0.23 -9.20 14.17
N SER A 63 0.32 -9.38 15.38
CA SER A 63 -0.25 -8.79 16.59
C SER A 63 -0.26 -7.25 16.57
N ARG A 64 0.78 -6.63 16.00
CA ARG A 64 0.85 -5.18 15.84
C ARG A 64 -0.05 -4.68 14.73
N GLN A 65 -0.18 -5.42 13.62
CA GLN A 65 -1.16 -5.12 12.57
C GLN A 65 -2.57 -5.03 13.14
N ASP A 66 -2.97 -6.02 13.94
CA ASP A 66 -4.31 -6.03 14.57
C ASP A 66 -4.51 -4.85 15.52
N GLN A 67 -3.47 -4.47 16.29
CA GLN A 67 -3.53 -3.32 17.19
C GLN A 67 -3.67 -2.00 16.42
N LEU A 68 -2.83 -1.78 15.40
CA LEU A 68 -2.87 -0.58 14.57
C LEU A 68 -4.18 -0.45 13.80
N ALA A 69 -4.69 -1.55 13.24
CA ALA A 69 -5.98 -1.57 12.58
C ALA A 69 -7.12 -1.19 13.54
N LYS A 70 -7.11 -1.69 14.78
CA LYS A 70 -8.10 -1.30 15.81
C LYS A 70 -8.01 0.18 16.16
N VAL A 71 -6.81 0.74 16.26
CA VAL A 71 -6.63 2.18 16.50
C VAL A 71 -7.21 2.99 15.35
N LEU A 72 -6.89 2.64 14.10
CA LEU A 72 -7.41 3.31 12.91
C LEU A 72 -8.94 3.27 12.83
N VAL A 73 -9.54 2.11 13.11
CA VAL A 73 -11.01 1.93 13.15
C VAL A 73 -11.64 2.70 14.31
N SER A 74 -10.96 2.79 15.46
CA SER A 74 -11.46 3.57 16.60
C SER A 74 -11.44 5.06 16.26
N LEU A 75 -10.33 5.56 15.71
CA LEU A 75 -10.18 6.94 15.26
C LEU A 75 -11.24 7.31 14.22
N SER A 76 -11.54 6.44 13.25
CA SER A 76 -12.52 6.74 12.20
C SER A 76 -13.96 6.91 12.74
N LYS A 77 -14.27 6.28 13.87
CA LYS A 77 -15.58 6.34 14.56
C LYS A 77 -15.70 7.47 15.58
N MET A 78 -14.62 8.19 15.89
CA MET A 78 -14.67 9.32 16.81
C MET A 78 -15.40 10.52 16.22
N GLU A 79 -15.93 11.38 17.10
CA GLU A 79 -16.46 12.68 16.72
C GLU A 79 -15.43 13.48 15.89
N PRO A 80 -15.83 14.14 14.80
CA PRO A 80 -14.88 14.78 13.87
C PRO A 80 -13.92 15.76 14.53
N LYS A 81 -14.41 16.52 15.53
CA LYS A 81 -13.59 17.49 16.28
C LYS A 81 -12.55 16.79 17.16
N ALA A 82 -12.96 15.79 17.94
CA ALA A 82 -12.06 15.02 18.78
C ALA A 82 -11.03 14.24 17.96
N ARG A 83 -11.42 13.73 16.79
CA ARG A 83 -10.51 13.07 15.84
C ARG A 83 -9.45 14.05 15.31
N ALA A 84 -9.84 15.26 14.92
CA ALA A 84 -8.90 16.26 14.40
C ALA A 84 -7.87 16.69 15.45
N GLU A 85 -8.31 16.89 16.69
CA GLU A 85 -7.42 17.20 17.83
C GLU A 85 -6.42 16.06 18.09
N TRP A 86 -6.89 14.80 18.04
CA TRP A 86 -6.04 13.62 18.17
C TRP A 86 -5.02 13.48 17.04
N VAL A 87 -5.46 13.66 15.79
CA VAL A 87 -4.57 13.59 14.62
C VAL A 87 -3.50 14.67 14.68
N HIS A 88 -3.87 15.90 15.07
CA HIS A 88 -2.92 16.99 15.26
C HIS A 88 -1.92 16.71 16.40
N SER A 89 -2.33 16.01 17.45
CA SER A 89 -1.43 15.61 18.54
C SER A 89 -0.42 14.54 18.12
N LEU A 90 -0.82 13.64 17.22
CA LEU A 90 0.01 12.52 16.76
C LEU A 90 0.93 12.85 15.57
N LEU A 91 0.54 13.79 14.71
CA LEU A 91 1.34 14.21 13.57
C LEU A 91 2.28 15.36 13.99
N PRO A 92 3.58 15.32 13.63
CA PRO A 92 4.49 16.44 13.88
C PRO A 92 3.99 17.71 13.16
N PRO A 93 4.33 18.92 13.64
CA PRO A 93 3.76 20.18 13.15
C PRO A 93 4.16 20.59 11.72
N ASN A 94 4.65 19.69 10.86
CA ASN A 94 4.87 19.97 9.44
C ASN A 94 4.81 18.68 8.61
N SER A 95 3.67 18.46 7.95
CA SER A 95 3.55 17.64 6.74
C SER A 95 2.35 18.15 5.93
N GLN A 96 2.29 19.47 5.76
CA GLN A 96 1.50 20.10 4.71
C GLN A 96 2.49 20.64 3.69
N ASP A 97 2.68 19.90 2.60
CA ASP A 97 3.07 20.38 1.27
C ASP A 97 2.33 19.52 0.23
#